data_AF-A0A350PKL5-F1
#
_entry.id   AF-A0A350PKL5-F1
#
_cell.length_a   1.000
_cell.length_b   1.000
_cell.length_c   1.000
_cell.angle_alpha   90.00
_cell.angle_beta   90.00
_cell.angle_gamma   90.00
#
_symmetry.space_group_name_H-M   'P 1'
#
loop_
_entity.id
_entity.type
_entity.pdbx_description
1 polymer ?
#
loop_
_entity_poly.entity_id
_entity_poly.type
_entity_poly.pdbx_seq_one_letter_code
_entity_poly.pdbx_strand_id
1 'polypeptide(L)'
;QIDTSGNTRKYSIFSNEIFGGPGSGEQQAISFSIRNVFETKIVSRDTTGEVNEKKLKLIDNLSANVSYNFAADSLHFSDISTSLSSNAINGINLSSRATFSLYQLNSDGREIDQFLLENGKIAQLQSFNISASTSFRGGKSGPEVYTPVYRRSYDPFDQARFSPVDPHFNDEPVVPLNSPWSVS
;
A
#
# COMPACT_ATOMS: atom_id res chain seq x y z
N GLN A 1 25.70 -18.60 -33.92
CA GLN A 1 25.81 -19.63 -34.98
C GLN A 1 24.76 -19.33 -36.04
N ILE A 2 25.13 -19.45 -37.33
CA ILE A 2 24.23 -19.30 -38.47
C ILE A 2 23.88 -20.72 -38.96
N ASP A 3 22.60 -21.05 -38.98
CA ASP A 3 22.09 -22.25 -39.66
C ASP A 3 22.12 -22.03 -41.19
N THR A 4 22.21 -23.10 -41.98
CA THR A 4 22.16 -23.11 -43.45
C THR A 4 20.90 -22.41 -44.00
N SER A 5 19.86 -22.21 -43.18
CA SER A 5 18.67 -21.39 -43.47
C SER A 5 18.79 -19.89 -43.12
N GLY A 6 19.96 -19.38 -42.73
CA GLY A 6 20.18 -17.96 -42.44
C GLY A 6 19.77 -17.51 -41.03
N ASN A 7 19.34 -18.44 -40.17
CA ASN A 7 18.92 -18.11 -38.81
C ASN A 7 20.13 -17.85 -37.91
N THR A 8 20.28 -16.62 -37.41
CA THR A 8 21.28 -16.22 -36.43
C THR A 8 20.79 -16.54 -35.01
N ARG A 9 21.45 -17.47 -34.31
CA ARG A 9 21.27 -17.67 -32.87
C ARG A 9 22.41 -17.04 -32.08
N LYS A 10 22.08 -16.14 -31.14
CA LYS A 10 23.00 -15.68 -30.08
C LYS A 10 23.30 -16.87 -29.16
N TYR A 11 24.57 -17.20 -29.01
CA TYR A 11 25.06 -18.31 -28.20
C TYR A 11 25.91 -17.73 -27.07
N SER A 12 25.57 -18.07 -25.83
CA SER A 12 26.39 -17.73 -24.66
C SER A 12 27.28 -18.92 -24.32
N ILE A 13 28.60 -18.70 -24.26
CA ILE A 13 29.57 -19.73 -23.85
C ILE A 13 29.34 -20.19 -22.41
N PHE A 14 28.66 -19.39 -21.60
CA PHE A 14 28.34 -19.67 -20.20
C PHE A 14 26.98 -20.35 -20.01
N SER A 15 26.28 -20.74 -21.09
CA SER A 15 24.91 -21.27 -21.02
C SER A 15 24.79 -22.63 -20.30
N ASN A 16 25.86 -23.42 -20.29
CA ASN A 16 25.93 -24.73 -19.62
C ASN A 16 26.78 -24.70 -18.33
N GLU A 17 27.22 -23.53 -17.87
CA GLU A 17 28.03 -23.41 -16.66
C GLU A 17 27.14 -23.23 -15.41
N ILE A 18 27.66 -23.62 -14.24
CA ILE A 18 26.96 -23.48 -12.95
C ILE A 18 26.76 -21.99 -12.60
N PHE A 19 27.65 -21.13 -13.07
CA PHE A 19 27.56 -19.69 -12.95
C PHE A 19 27.19 -19.09 -14.30
N GLY A 20 26.13 -18.27 -14.32
CA GLY A 20 25.71 -17.57 -15.54
C GLY A 20 26.77 -16.56 -16.00
N GLY A 21 26.88 -16.39 -17.31
CA GLY A 21 27.70 -15.34 -17.91
C GLY A 21 27.13 -13.94 -17.68
N PRO A 22 27.90 -12.88 -18.01
CA PRO A 22 27.35 -11.53 -18.04
C PRO A 22 26.12 -11.47 -18.94
N GLY A 23 25.14 -10.66 -18.53
CA GLY A 23 23.90 -10.47 -19.28
C GLY A 23 24.20 -10.07 -20.74
N SER A 24 23.47 -10.65 -21.68
CA SER A 24 23.65 -10.32 -23.10
C SER A 24 23.03 -8.96 -23.41
N GLY A 25 23.76 -8.10 -24.11
CA GLY A 25 23.24 -6.85 -24.66
C GLY A 25 23.95 -5.63 -24.11
N GLU A 26 24.04 -4.59 -24.93
CA GLU A 26 24.48 -3.28 -24.50
C GLU A 26 23.30 -2.56 -23.83
N GLN A 27 23.55 -1.92 -22.69
CA GLN A 27 22.53 -1.14 -21.99
C GLN A 27 23.05 0.29 -21.83
N GLN A 28 22.41 1.21 -22.53
CA GLN A 28 22.65 2.64 -22.41
C GLN A 28 21.30 3.28 -22.16
N ALA A 29 20.91 3.50 -20.91
CA ALA A 29 19.58 4.00 -20.60
C ALA A 29 19.61 5.25 -19.71
N ILE A 30 18.73 6.20 -20.01
CA ILE A 30 18.42 7.34 -19.14
C ILE A 30 17.02 7.13 -18.56
N SER A 31 16.86 7.35 -17.26
CA SER A 31 15.57 7.26 -16.58
C SER A 31 15.09 8.65 -16.15
N PHE A 32 13.85 8.95 -16.46
CA PHE A 32 13.14 10.15 -16.04
C PHE A 32 12.11 9.77 -14.99
N SER A 33 12.11 10.48 -13.87
CA SER A 33 11.10 10.30 -12.81
C SER A 33 10.60 11.65 -12.35
N ILE A 34 9.30 11.77 -12.18
CA ILE A 34 8.66 12.90 -11.52
C ILE A 34 7.88 12.37 -10.32
N ARG A 35 7.96 13.10 -9.22
CA ARG A 35 7.22 12.80 -7.99
C ARG A 35 6.60 14.08 -7.47
N ASN A 36 5.28 14.06 -7.31
CA ASN A 36 4.49 15.16 -6.79
C ASN A 36 3.81 14.74 -5.47
N VAL A 37 3.61 15.74 -4.61
CA VAL A 37 2.79 15.65 -3.40
C VAL A 37 1.73 16.74 -3.51
N PHE A 38 0.47 16.41 -3.24
CA PHE A 38 -0.63 17.38 -3.30
C PHE A 38 -1.15 17.64 -1.90
N GLU A 39 -1.06 18.89 -1.46
CA GLU A 39 -1.47 19.34 -0.14
C GLU A 39 -2.51 20.44 -0.26
N THR A 40 -3.50 20.42 0.63
CA THR A 40 -4.50 21.47 0.77
C THR A 40 -4.60 21.92 2.22
N LYS A 41 -5.20 23.09 2.45
CA LYS A 41 -5.49 23.62 3.78
C LYS A 41 -6.99 23.73 3.94
N ILE A 42 -7.53 22.99 4.90
CA ILE A 42 -8.93 23.10 5.32
C ILE A 42 -8.99 24.23 6.36
N VAL A 43 -9.81 25.23 6.09
CA VAL A 43 -10.02 26.37 6.99
C VAL A 43 -11.45 26.31 7.50
N SER A 44 -11.61 26.32 8.81
CA SER A 44 -12.91 26.38 9.49
C SER A 44 -12.93 27.59 10.42
N ARG A 45 -14.08 28.23 10.55
CA ARG A 45 -14.27 29.37 11.46
C ARG A 45 -15.35 29.02 12.46
N ASP A 46 -15.07 29.20 13.75
CA ASP A 46 -16.06 29.02 14.80
C ASP A 46 -16.98 30.25 14.90
N THR A 47 -18.11 30.09 15.59
CA THR A 47 -19.09 31.10 16.00
C THR A 47 -18.46 32.30 16.72
N THR A 48 -17.30 32.13 17.35
CA THR A 48 -16.50 33.18 18.00
C THR A 48 -15.61 33.97 17.02
N GLY A 49 -15.54 33.55 15.76
CA GLY A 49 -14.68 34.13 14.73
C GLY A 49 -13.26 33.55 14.68
N GLU A 50 -12.92 32.62 15.57
CA GLU A 50 -11.62 31.94 15.59
C GLU A 50 -11.42 31.08 14.33
N VAL A 51 -10.25 31.20 13.70
CA VAL A 51 -9.90 30.49 12.46
C VAL A 51 -9.05 29.26 12.80
N ASN A 52 -9.59 28.08 12.54
CA ASN A 52 -8.89 26.81 12.68
C ASN A 52 -8.45 26.31 11.29
N GLU A 53 -7.14 26.19 11.10
CA GLU A 53 -6.51 25.72 9.88
C GLU A 53 -5.90 24.34 10.05
N LYS A 54 -6.31 23.38 9.20
CA LYS A 54 -5.75 22.03 9.17
C LYS A 54 -5.17 21.74 7.79
N LYS A 55 -3.85 21.51 7.73
CA LYS A 55 -3.19 21.02 6.52
C LYS A 55 -3.53 19.55 6.28
N LEU A 56 -3.93 19.20 5.07
CA LEU A 56 -4.25 17.84 4.65
C LEU A 56 -3.47 17.49 3.39
N LYS A 57 -2.74 16.38 3.41
CA LYS A 57 -2.16 15.80 2.19
C LYS A 57 -3.25 15.00 1.47
N LEU A 58 -3.65 15.45 0.28
CA LEU A 58 -4.62 14.73 -0.54
C LEU A 58 -3.96 13.54 -1.23
N ILE A 59 -2.72 13.71 -1.68
CA ILE A 59 -1.93 12.66 -2.31
C ILE A 59 -0.52 12.77 -1.73
N ASP A 60 -0.08 11.69 -1.08
CA ASP A 60 1.24 11.60 -0.46
C ASP A 60 2.35 11.36 -1.48
N ASN A 61 2.02 10.68 -2.58
CA ASN A 61 2.92 10.43 -3.69
C ASN A 61 2.09 10.22 -4.96
N LEU A 62 2.28 11.08 -5.95
CA LEU A 62 1.95 10.81 -7.35
C LEU A 62 3.27 10.78 -8.12
N SER A 63 3.69 9.62 -8.58
CA SER A 63 4.90 9.49 -9.38
C SER A 63 4.63 8.89 -10.75
N ALA A 64 5.43 9.31 -11.71
CA ALA A 64 5.49 8.73 -13.04
C ALA A 64 6.97 8.54 -13.40
N ASN A 65 7.29 7.39 -13.99
CA ASN A 65 8.64 7.00 -14.36
C ASN A 65 8.64 6.45 -15.78
N VAL A 66 9.64 6.83 -16.56
CA VAL A 66 9.87 6.34 -17.91
C VAL A 66 11.37 6.29 -18.16
N SER A 67 11.83 5.35 -18.96
CA SER A 67 13.23 5.24 -19.34
C SER A 67 13.38 5.23 -20.84
N TYR A 68 14.53 5.68 -21.34
CA TYR A 68 14.91 5.63 -22.74
C TYR A 68 16.22 4.86 -22.88
N ASN A 69 16.21 3.75 -23.60
CA ASN A 69 17.38 2.92 -23.89
C ASN A 69 17.91 3.20 -25.29
N PHE A 70 19.09 3.84 -25.38
CA PHE A 70 19.79 4.18 -26.61
C PHE A 70 20.35 2.96 -27.35
N ALA A 71 20.55 1.84 -26.65
CA ALA A 71 21.14 0.63 -27.22
C ALA A 71 20.08 -0.42 -27.64
N ALA A 72 18.79 -0.10 -27.54
CA ALA A 72 17.72 -1.01 -27.97
C ALA A 72 17.56 -0.99 -29.49
N ASP A 73 17.17 -2.12 -30.10
CA ASP A 73 16.93 -2.21 -31.54
C ASP A 73 15.58 -1.60 -31.97
N SER A 74 14.64 -1.48 -31.02
CA SER A 74 13.28 -0.91 -31.19
C SER A 74 12.66 -0.63 -29.83
N LEU A 75 11.56 0.14 -29.76
CA LEU A 75 10.85 0.44 -28.51
C LEU A 75 11.79 1.07 -27.48
N HIS A 76 12.50 2.11 -27.89
CA HIS A 76 13.53 2.74 -27.06
C HIS A 76 12.99 3.30 -25.74
N PHE A 77 11.76 3.81 -25.71
CA PHE A 77 11.10 4.18 -24.47
C PHE A 77 10.53 2.96 -23.77
N SER A 78 10.67 2.89 -22.46
CA SER A 78 9.87 1.97 -21.67
C SER A 78 8.43 2.46 -21.54
N ASP A 79 7.57 1.60 -21.05
CA ASP A 79 6.27 2.02 -20.55
C ASP A 79 6.41 3.08 -19.46
N ILE A 80 5.38 3.93 -19.36
CA ILE A 80 5.22 4.88 -18.27
C ILE A 80 4.61 4.14 -17.08
N SER A 81 5.41 3.97 -16.03
CA SER A 81 4.95 3.42 -14.76
C SER A 81 4.53 4.56 -13.83
N THR A 82 3.25 4.55 -13.44
CA THR A 82 2.68 5.53 -12.51
C THR A 82 2.32 4.87 -11.19
N SER A 83 2.49 5.61 -10.09
CA SER A 83 2.02 5.20 -8.78
C SER A 83 1.38 6.35 -8.03
N LEU A 84 0.30 6.05 -7.31
CA LEU A 84 -0.41 6.97 -6.44
C LEU A 84 -0.55 6.36 -5.05
N SER A 85 -0.29 7.14 -4.01
CA SER A 85 -0.64 6.78 -2.63
C SER A 85 -1.27 7.96 -1.90
N SER A 86 -2.28 7.68 -1.07
CA SER A 86 -2.99 8.70 -0.30
C SER A 86 -3.49 8.16 1.03
N ASN A 87 -3.24 8.94 2.08
CA ASN A 87 -3.81 8.76 3.42
C ASN A 87 -4.75 9.93 3.78
N ALA A 88 -5.34 10.57 2.77
CA ALA A 88 -6.21 11.73 2.97
C ALA A 88 -7.47 11.39 3.78
N ILE A 89 -7.91 10.13 3.72
CA ILE A 89 -9.05 9.62 4.50
C ILE A 89 -8.49 8.97 5.76
N ASN A 90 -8.91 9.48 6.92
CA ASN A 90 -8.42 8.99 8.21
C ASN A 90 -8.71 7.48 8.37
N GLY A 91 -7.66 6.70 8.67
CA GLY A 91 -7.77 5.26 8.84
C GLY A 91 -7.82 4.45 7.53
N ILE A 92 -7.70 5.08 6.36
CA ILE A 92 -7.62 4.39 5.07
C ILE A 92 -6.32 4.77 4.37
N ASN A 93 -5.53 3.75 3.99
CA ASN A 93 -4.38 3.92 3.12
C ASN A 93 -4.77 3.44 1.72
N LEU A 94 -4.80 4.37 0.76
CA LEU A 94 -5.04 4.10 -0.65
C LEU A 94 -3.70 3.96 -1.38
N SER A 95 -3.57 2.95 -2.23
CA SER A 95 -2.47 2.84 -3.19
C SER A 95 -2.93 2.36 -4.55
N SER A 96 -2.33 2.89 -5.60
CA SER A 96 -2.64 2.58 -6.98
C SER A 96 -1.38 2.53 -7.82
N ARG A 97 -1.34 1.64 -8.81
CA ARG A 97 -0.30 1.55 -9.83
C ARG A 97 -0.96 1.42 -11.19
N ALA A 98 -0.42 2.12 -12.18
CA ALA A 98 -0.86 1.97 -13.56
C ALA A 98 0.34 2.04 -14.50
N THR A 99 0.32 1.18 -15.52
CA THR A 99 1.36 1.16 -16.56
C THR A 99 0.73 1.55 -17.88
N PHE A 100 1.38 2.45 -18.60
CA PHE A 100 0.92 2.93 -19.90
C PHE A 100 2.00 2.74 -20.97
N SER A 101 1.61 2.20 -22.11
CA SER A 101 2.45 2.14 -23.31
C SER A 101 2.40 3.44 -24.09
N LEU A 102 3.53 3.82 -24.68
CA LEU A 102 3.63 4.93 -25.64
C LEU A 102 3.42 4.47 -27.08
N TYR A 103 3.36 3.17 -27.32
CA TYR A 103 3.44 2.57 -28.63
C TYR A 103 2.10 2.08 -29.15
N GLN A 104 1.96 2.06 -30.47
CA GLN A 104 0.78 1.51 -31.14
C GLN A 104 0.82 -0.02 -31.11
N LEU A 105 -0.35 -0.64 -31.25
CA LEU A 105 -0.49 -2.08 -31.39
C LEU A 105 -0.79 -2.44 -32.85
N ASN A 106 -0.16 -3.50 -33.36
CA ASN A 106 -0.52 -4.08 -34.64
C ASN A 106 -1.83 -4.91 -34.57
N SER A 107 -2.23 -5.50 -35.69
CA SER A 107 -3.42 -6.37 -35.79
C SER A 107 -3.40 -7.57 -34.85
N ASP A 108 -2.20 -8.00 -34.43
CA ASP A 108 -1.97 -9.16 -33.57
C ASP A 108 -1.84 -8.78 -32.10
N GLY A 109 -2.04 -7.50 -31.75
CA GLY A 109 -1.94 -6.98 -30.39
C GLY A 109 -0.50 -6.82 -29.88
N ARG A 110 0.49 -6.78 -30.77
CA ARG A 110 1.90 -6.54 -30.43
C ARG A 110 2.26 -5.08 -30.62
N GLU A 111 3.07 -4.56 -29.72
CA GLU A 111 3.61 -3.21 -29.84
C GLU A 111 4.50 -3.09 -31.09
N ILE A 112 4.30 -2.01 -31.82
CA ILE A 112 5.14 -1.60 -32.95
C ILE A 112 5.82 -0.30 -32.59
N ASP A 113 7.02 -0.07 -33.14
CA ASP A 113 7.85 1.13 -32.88
C ASP A 113 7.29 2.38 -33.56
N GLN A 114 6.03 2.69 -33.27
CA GLN A 114 5.27 3.86 -33.71
C GLN A 114 4.57 4.43 -32.49
N PHE A 115 4.72 5.73 -32.28
CA PHE A 115 4.12 6.38 -31.12
C PHE A 115 2.61 6.54 -31.28
N LEU A 116 1.87 6.34 -30.20
CA LEU A 116 0.43 6.62 -30.14
C LEU A 116 0.11 8.11 -30.39
N LEU A 117 1.08 8.99 -30.13
CA LEU A 117 0.92 10.44 -30.25
C LEU A 117 0.60 10.87 -31.68
N GLU A 118 1.10 10.13 -32.66
CA GLU A 118 0.81 10.33 -34.09
C GLU A 118 -0.69 10.17 -34.40
N ASN A 119 -1.39 9.33 -33.63
CA ASN A 119 -2.83 9.12 -33.72
C ASN A 119 -3.62 9.99 -32.72
N GLY A 120 -2.99 11.01 -32.12
CA GLY A 120 -3.59 11.92 -31.15
C GLY A 120 -3.79 11.34 -29.74
N LYS A 121 -3.24 10.15 -29.45
CA LYS A 121 -3.32 9.51 -28.13
C LYS A 121 -1.97 9.63 -27.43
N ILE A 122 -1.94 10.06 -26.18
CA ILE A 122 -0.66 10.28 -25.47
C ILE A 122 -0.05 8.94 -25.03
N ALA A 123 -0.87 8.03 -24.50
CA ALA A 123 -0.44 6.71 -24.05
C ALA A 123 -1.66 5.76 -23.96
N GLN A 124 -1.41 4.45 -23.93
CA GLN A 124 -2.42 3.41 -23.77
C GLN A 124 -2.25 2.69 -22.44
N LEU A 125 -3.31 2.62 -21.63
CA LEU A 125 -3.30 1.88 -20.38
C LEU A 125 -3.12 0.37 -20.65
N GLN A 126 -2.06 -0.22 -20.11
CA GLN A 126 -1.81 -1.66 -20.18
C GLN A 126 -2.32 -2.38 -18.93
N SER A 127 -2.11 -1.80 -17.75
CA SER A 127 -2.56 -2.37 -16.48
C SER A 127 -2.89 -1.31 -15.47
N PHE A 128 -3.84 -1.62 -14.59
CA PHE A 128 -4.27 -0.76 -13.50
C PHE A 128 -4.56 -1.63 -12.28
N ASN A 129 -3.94 -1.27 -11.15
CA ASN A 129 -4.18 -1.90 -9.86
C ASN A 129 -4.46 -0.82 -8.83
N ILE A 130 -5.50 -1.03 -8.03
CA ILE A 130 -5.86 -0.17 -6.91
C ILE A 130 -6.12 -1.02 -5.68
N SER A 131 -5.65 -0.56 -4.53
CA SER A 131 -5.87 -1.22 -3.24
C SER A 131 -6.12 -0.17 -2.16
N ALA A 132 -7.00 -0.52 -1.22
CA ALA A 132 -7.27 0.27 -0.03
C ALA A 132 -7.13 -0.66 1.18
N SER A 133 -6.47 -0.17 2.23
CA SER A 133 -6.32 -0.90 3.49
C SER A 133 -6.77 -0.03 4.66
N THR A 134 -7.39 -0.64 5.66
CA THR A 134 -7.87 0.04 6.86
C THR A 134 -7.68 -0.86 8.07
N SER A 135 -7.47 -0.28 9.25
CA SER A 135 -7.35 -1.06 10.48
C SER A 135 -8.25 -0.48 11.56
N PHE A 136 -9.07 -1.33 12.16
CA PHE A 136 -9.92 -1.03 13.30
C PHE A 136 -9.31 -1.60 14.58
N ARG A 137 -9.35 -0.83 15.66
CA ARG A 137 -8.96 -1.26 17.00
C ARG A 137 -10.08 -0.86 17.96
N GLY A 138 -10.44 -1.77 18.86
CA GLY A 138 -11.45 -1.54 19.89
C GLY A 138 -11.10 -2.26 21.20
N GLY A 139 -11.82 -1.95 22.27
CA GLY A 139 -11.54 -2.41 23.63
C GLY A 139 -10.69 -1.43 24.44
N LYS A 140 -10.65 -1.60 25.76
CA LYS A 140 -9.90 -0.71 26.66
C LYS A 140 -8.40 -1.04 26.59
N SER A 141 -7.57 0.00 26.58
CA SER A 141 -6.12 -0.14 26.62
C SER A 141 -5.67 -0.55 28.02
N GLY A 142 -5.33 -1.83 28.19
CA GLY A 142 -4.73 -2.38 29.40
C GLY A 142 -5.72 -3.13 30.31
N PRO A 143 -5.21 -3.97 31.22
CA PRO A 143 -6.04 -4.69 32.17
C PRO A 143 -6.71 -3.69 33.12
N GLU A 144 -8.05 -3.71 33.14
CA GLU A 144 -8.82 -2.96 34.14
C GLU A 144 -8.69 -3.73 35.46
N VAL A 145 -7.81 -3.27 36.37
CA VAL A 145 -7.64 -3.88 37.69
C VAL A 145 -8.89 -3.59 38.51
N TYR A 146 -9.85 -4.51 38.46
CA TYR A 146 -11.01 -4.47 39.32
C TYR A 146 -10.64 -5.12 40.66
N THR A 147 -10.56 -4.33 41.73
CA THR A 147 -10.42 -4.85 43.09
C THR A 147 -11.81 -5.20 43.63
N PRO A 148 -12.11 -6.48 43.89
CA PRO A 148 -13.38 -6.84 44.54
C PRO A 148 -13.51 -6.13 45.88
N VAL A 149 -14.75 -5.77 46.23
CA VAL A 149 -15.06 -5.12 47.51
C VAL A 149 -14.91 -6.16 48.62
N TYR A 150 -13.69 -6.42 49.07
CA TYR A 150 -13.48 -7.16 50.30
C TYR A 150 -13.99 -6.28 51.46
N ARG A 151 -14.81 -6.86 52.35
CA ARG A 151 -15.17 -6.23 53.63
C ARG A 151 -13.87 -5.88 54.37
N ARG A 152 -13.50 -4.60 54.40
CA ARG A 152 -12.31 -4.12 55.14
C ARG A 152 -12.42 -4.29 56.66
N SER A 153 -13.58 -4.71 57.17
CA SER A 153 -13.80 -4.92 58.59
C SER A 153 -14.17 -6.38 58.86
N TYR A 154 -13.30 -7.07 59.60
CA TYR A 154 -13.56 -8.40 60.14
C TYR A 154 -14.51 -8.25 61.34
N ASP A 155 -15.77 -8.64 61.17
CA ASP A 155 -16.69 -8.83 62.29
C ASP A 155 -16.54 -10.28 62.81
N PRO A 156 -16.10 -10.50 64.06
CA PRO A 156 -15.99 -11.83 64.67
C PRO A 156 -17.34 -12.47 65.01
N PHE A 157 -18.44 -11.71 65.00
CA PHE A 157 -19.78 -12.20 65.34
C PHE A 157 -20.63 -12.54 64.11
N ASP A 158 -20.16 -12.21 62.92
CA ASP A 158 -20.85 -12.54 61.68
C ASP A 158 -20.63 -14.00 61.28
N GLN A 159 -21.59 -14.86 61.63
CA GLN A 159 -21.59 -16.28 61.31
C GLN A 159 -22.00 -16.58 59.86
N ALA A 160 -22.51 -15.60 59.10
CA ALA A 160 -22.93 -15.80 57.71
C ALA A 160 -21.76 -16.24 56.80
N ARG A 161 -20.52 -16.00 57.23
CA ARG A 161 -19.30 -16.38 56.52
C ARG A 161 -18.98 -17.88 56.59
N PHE A 162 -19.63 -18.62 57.49
CA PHE A 162 -19.52 -20.08 57.61
C PHE A 162 -20.71 -20.83 57.01
N SER A 163 -21.62 -20.12 56.34
CA SER A 163 -22.72 -20.73 55.60
C SER A 163 -22.17 -21.55 54.42
N PRO A 164 -22.73 -22.74 54.12
CA PRO A 164 -22.37 -23.52 52.93
C PRO A 164 -22.77 -22.84 51.62
N VAL A 165 -23.64 -21.83 51.70
CA VAL A 165 -24.01 -20.96 50.57
C VAL A 165 -23.42 -19.58 50.84
N ASP A 166 -22.57 -19.09 49.95
CA ASP A 166 -22.04 -17.73 50.02
C ASP A 166 -23.17 -16.73 49.70
N PRO A 167 -23.60 -15.90 50.67
CA PRO A 167 -24.66 -14.93 50.44
C PRO A 167 -24.27 -13.81 49.45
N HIS A 168 -22.99 -13.67 49.08
CA HIS A 168 -22.48 -12.65 48.16
C HIS A 168 -22.02 -13.24 46.82
N PHE A 169 -22.37 -14.50 46.51
CA PHE A 169 -22.00 -15.16 45.24
C PHE A 169 -22.40 -14.36 43.99
N ASN A 170 -23.47 -13.57 44.06
CA ASN A 170 -23.92 -12.68 42.98
C ASN A 170 -23.39 -11.23 43.09
N ASP A 171 -22.70 -10.89 44.18
CA ASP A 171 -22.03 -9.61 44.35
C ASP A 171 -20.60 -9.64 43.77
N GLU A 172 -20.12 -10.81 43.38
CA GLU A 172 -18.90 -10.95 42.58
C GLU A 172 -19.10 -10.25 41.23
N PRO A 173 -18.30 -9.23 40.92
CA PRO A 173 -18.44 -8.48 39.70
C PRO A 173 -18.03 -9.36 38.52
N VAL A 174 -18.95 -9.51 37.56
CA VAL A 174 -18.66 -10.15 36.28
C VAL A 174 -17.47 -9.44 35.65
N VAL A 175 -16.42 -10.18 35.29
CA VAL A 175 -15.28 -9.64 34.54
C VAL A 175 -15.83 -8.90 33.32
N PRO A 176 -15.59 -7.59 33.18
CA PRO A 176 -16.16 -6.84 32.06
C PRO A 176 -15.59 -7.40 30.75
N LEU A 177 -16.47 -7.61 29.76
CA LEU A 177 -16.10 -8.06 28.41
C LEU A 177 -15.43 -6.92 27.61
N ASN A 178 -14.32 -6.39 28.13
CA ASN A 178 -13.59 -5.25 27.58
C ASN A 178 -12.25 -5.66 26.94
N SER A 179 -12.18 -6.87 26.37
CA SER A 179 -10.97 -7.39 25.72
C SER A 179 -10.58 -6.54 24.50
N PRO A 180 -9.29 -6.17 24.36
CA PRO A 180 -8.82 -5.46 23.18
C PRO A 180 -8.94 -6.36 21.93
N TRP A 181 -9.45 -5.80 20.85
CA TRP A 181 -9.58 -6.47 19.55
C TRP A 181 -9.08 -5.57 18.42
N SER A 182 -8.59 -6.20 17.35
CA SER A 182 -8.16 -5.49 16.14
C SER A 182 -8.53 -6.26 14.88
N VAL A 183 -8.91 -5.54 13.84
CA VAL A 183 -9.16 -6.06 12.48
C VAL A 183 -8.39 -5.19 11.51
N SER A 184 -7.69 -5.79 10.54
CA SER A 184 -6.84 -5.13 9.54
C SER A 184 -7.07 -5.69 8.16
#